data_AF-A0A2V9HA21-F1
#
_entry.id   AF-A0A2V9HA21-F1
#
_cell.length_a   1.000
_cell.length_b   1.000
_cell.length_c   1.000
_cell.angle_alpha   90.00
_cell.angle_beta   90.00
_cell.angle_gamma   90.00
#
_symmetry.space_group_name_H-M   'P 1'
#
loop_
_entity.id
_entity.type
_entity.pdbx_description
1 polymer ?
#
loop_
_entity_poly.entity_id
_entity_poly.type
_entity_poly.pdbx_seq_one_letter_code
_entity_poly.pdbx_strand_id
1 'polypeptide(L)'
;MRSGAVHRQVLPKLPGRIGKPYYALAATHAALGGVAELAGLYILLAVGTNLLPEKFRITRYKFWMRRLLLVWWIVLFLGMATYARWYVTLR
;
A
#
# COMPACT_ATOMS: atom_id res chain seq x y z
N MET A 1 38.53 25.01 -9.04
CA MET A 1 37.36 24.60 -9.85
C MET A 1 37.69 23.37 -10.67
N ARG A 2 37.06 22.22 -10.40
CA ARG A 2 36.68 21.21 -11.40
C ARG A 2 35.61 20.29 -10.80
N SER A 3 34.37 20.63 -11.14
CA SER A 3 33.17 19.83 -10.94
C SER A 3 33.26 18.52 -11.73
N GLY A 4 32.75 17.42 -11.18
CA GLY A 4 32.76 16.12 -11.85
C GLY A 4 31.97 15.04 -11.12
N ALA A 5 30.66 15.28 -11.01
CA ALA A 5 29.55 14.34 -10.82
C ALA A 5 29.81 13.03 -10.04
N VAL A 6 29.17 12.93 -8.87
CA VAL A 6 28.77 11.66 -8.25
C VAL A 6 27.71 11.00 -9.14
N HIS A 7 28.16 10.32 -10.19
CA HIS A 7 27.33 9.41 -10.99
C HIS A 7 27.82 7.99 -10.79
N ARG A 8 27.83 7.53 -9.52
CA ARG A 8 27.62 6.11 -9.26
C ARG A 8 26.14 5.85 -9.50
N GLN A 9 25.78 5.73 -10.77
CA GLN A 9 24.54 5.10 -11.17
C GLN A 9 24.66 3.64 -10.72
N VAL A 10 24.31 3.38 -9.46
CA VAL A 10 23.85 2.07 -9.02
C VAL A 10 22.58 1.84 -9.81
N LEU A 11 22.73 1.35 -11.04
CA LEU A 11 21.68 0.61 -11.70
C LEU A 11 21.14 -0.31 -10.60
N PRO A 12 19.88 -0.14 -10.15
CA PRO A 12 19.31 -1.16 -9.30
C PRO A 12 19.50 -2.41 -10.14
N LYS A 13 20.32 -3.35 -9.65
CA LYS A 13 20.33 -4.71 -10.17
C LYS A 13 18.89 -5.11 -9.98
N LEU A 14 18.03 -4.88 -10.98
CA LEU A 14 16.69 -5.43 -11.10
C LEU A 14 16.99 -6.90 -10.95
N PRO A 15 16.77 -7.47 -9.76
CA PRO A 15 17.20 -8.82 -9.53
C PRO A 15 16.39 -9.60 -10.56
N GLY A 16 17.04 -10.43 -11.38
CA GLY A 16 16.40 -11.33 -12.35
C GLY A 16 15.51 -12.40 -11.68
N ARG A 17 14.87 -12.02 -10.56
CA ARG A 17 14.09 -12.76 -9.60
C ARG A 17 12.73 -12.07 -9.36
N ILE A 18 12.30 -11.14 -10.22
CA ILE A 18 10.99 -10.48 -10.15
C ILE A 18 9.83 -11.50 -10.08
N GLY A 19 10.04 -12.71 -10.60
CA GLY A 19 9.11 -13.84 -10.50
C GLY A 19 9.17 -14.65 -9.20
N LYS A 20 9.97 -14.25 -8.20
CA LYS A 20 10.00 -14.98 -6.92
C LYS A 20 8.76 -14.65 -6.07
N PRO A 21 8.21 -15.64 -5.36
CA PRO A 21 6.94 -15.51 -4.64
C PRO A 21 6.93 -14.38 -3.59
N TYR A 22 8.10 -13.94 -3.10
CA TYR A 22 8.18 -12.84 -2.16
C TYR A 22 7.89 -11.46 -2.78
N TYR A 23 8.16 -11.25 -4.07
CA TYR A 23 7.73 -10.01 -4.75
C TYR A 23 6.22 -10.00 -4.94
N ALA A 24 5.60 -11.16 -5.13
CA ALA A 24 4.14 -11.27 -5.18
C ALA A 24 3.50 -10.87 -3.84
N LEU A 25 4.12 -11.24 -2.70
CA LEU A 25 3.66 -10.79 -1.38
C LEU A 25 3.76 -9.27 -1.22
N ALA A 26 4.90 -8.67 -1.62
CA ALA A 26 5.08 -7.22 -1.57
C ALA A 26 4.12 -6.48 -2.52
N ALA A 27 3.92 -6.98 -3.74
CA ALA A 27 2.97 -6.42 -4.71
C ALA A 27 1.53 -6.53 -4.22
N THR A 28 1.15 -7.66 -3.63
CA THR A 28 -0.18 -7.87 -3.03
C THR A 28 -0.38 -6.90 -1.86
N HIS A 29 0.63 -6.70 -1.01
CA HIS A 29 0.57 -5.72 0.08
C HIS A 29 0.37 -4.30 -0.45
N ALA A 30 1.17 -3.90 -1.44
CA ALA A 30 1.07 -2.57 -2.05
C ALA A 30 -0.30 -2.35 -2.70
N ALA A 31 -0.82 -3.34 -3.44
CA ALA A 31 -2.13 -3.25 -4.07
C ALA A 31 -3.27 -3.16 -3.04
N LEU A 32 -3.27 -4.04 -2.04
CA LEU A 32 -4.29 -4.05 -0.99
C LEU A 32 -4.22 -2.78 -0.12
N GLY A 33 -3.00 -2.31 0.19
CA GLY A 33 -2.77 -1.07 0.92
C GLY A 33 -3.29 0.14 0.15
N GLY A 34 -2.96 0.26 -1.15
CA GLY A 34 -3.46 1.34 -1.99
C GLY A 34 -4.99 1.34 -2.10
N VAL A 35 -5.62 0.17 -2.25
CA VAL A 35 -7.09 0.07 -2.23
C VAL A 35 -7.67 0.50 -0.88
N ALA A 36 -7.02 0.13 0.23
CA ALA A 36 -7.48 0.51 1.56
C ALA A 36 -7.35 2.03 1.83
N GLU A 37 -6.26 2.65 1.37
CA GLU A 37 -6.07 4.10 1.45
C GLU A 37 -7.10 4.86 0.61
N LEU A 38 -7.31 4.43 -0.64
CA LEU A 38 -8.33 5.01 -1.52
C LEU A 38 -9.74 4.85 -0.93
N ALA A 39 -10.04 3.69 -0.35
CA ALA A 39 -11.30 3.46 0.33
C ALA A 39 -11.46 4.35 1.58
N GLY A 40 -10.39 4.55 2.35
CA GLY A 40 -10.38 5.48 3.49
C GLY A 40 -10.64 6.93 3.06
N LEU A 41 -9.93 7.39 2.03
CA LEU A 41 -10.13 8.71 1.42
C LEU A 41 -11.56 8.87 0.88
N TYR A 42 -12.09 7.83 0.22
CA TYR A 42 -13.47 7.82 -0.26
C TYR A 42 -14.46 7.98 0.90
N ILE A 43 -14.30 7.25 2.00
CA ILE A 43 -15.17 7.37 3.17
C ILE A 43 -15.10 8.79 3.76
N LEU A 44 -13.89 9.35 3.88
CA LEU A 44 -13.69 10.72 4.39
C LEU A 44 -14.40 11.75 3.51
N LEU A 45 -14.29 11.63 2.18
CA LEU A 45 -15.00 12.51 1.25
C LEU A 45 -16.52 12.29 1.31
N ALA A 46 -16.98 11.04 1.35
CA ALA A 46 -18.40 10.69 1.33
C ALA A 46 -19.16 11.09 2.60
N VAL A 47 -18.46 11.20 3.74
CA VAL A 47 -19.07 11.55 5.03
C VAL A 47 -18.73 12.98 5.46
N GLY A 48 -17.51 13.44 5.20
CA GLY A 48 -17.01 14.74 5.64
C GLY A 48 -17.33 15.89 4.68
N THR A 49 -17.74 15.61 3.44
CA THR A 49 -18.02 16.65 2.45
C THR A 49 -19.35 16.41 1.74
N ASN A 50 -20.00 17.50 1.29
CA ASN A 50 -21.18 17.43 0.40
C ASN A 50 -20.79 17.35 -1.09
N LEU A 51 -19.53 17.07 -1.40
CA LEU A 51 -19.03 16.99 -2.79
C LEU A 51 -19.57 15.78 -3.54
N LEU A 52 -19.97 14.72 -2.82
CA LEU A 52 -20.49 13.50 -3.41
C LEU A 52 -22.02 13.56 -3.52
N PRO A 53 -22.59 13.29 -4.72
CA PRO A 53 -24.03 13.20 -4.91
C PRO A 53 -24.65 12.20 -3.93
N GLU A 54 -25.89 12.44 -3.51
CA GLU A 54 -26.58 11.64 -2.49
C GLU A 54 -26.63 10.14 -2.81
N LYS A 55 -26.56 9.81 -4.12
CA LYS A 55 -26.50 8.44 -4.67
C LYS A 55 -25.24 7.67 -4.26
N PHE A 56 -24.15 8.36 -3.93
CA PHE A 56 -22.88 7.79 -3.49
C PHE A 56 -22.68 7.86 -1.97
N ARG A 57 -23.65 8.39 -1.21
CA ARG A 57 -23.56 8.39 0.25
C ARG A 57 -23.60 6.96 0.77
N ILE A 58 -22.71 6.68 1.72
CA ILE A 58 -22.58 5.36 2.31
C ILE A 58 -23.78 5.11 3.24
N THR A 59 -24.75 4.34 2.77
CA THR A 59 -25.98 4.03 3.52
C THR A 59 -25.73 3.17 4.76
N ARG A 60 -24.69 2.34 4.76
CA ARG A 60 -24.36 1.41 5.85
C ARG A 60 -22.95 1.66 6.41
N TYR A 61 -22.71 2.88 6.85
CA TYR A 61 -21.39 3.38 7.32
C TYR A 61 -20.67 2.44 8.30
N LYS A 62 -21.35 1.96 9.35
CA LYS A 62 -20.75 1.01 10.33
C LYS A 62 -20.24 -0.29 9.68
N PHE A 63 -20.95 -0.80 8.67
CA PHE A 63 -20.55 -2.02 7.97
C PHE A 63 -19.32 -1.78 7.09
N TRP A 64 -19.32 -0.67 6.35
CA TRP A 64 -18.18 -0.25 5.53
C TRP A 64 -16.93 0.01 6.37
N MET A 65 -17.06 0.68 7.51
CA MET A 65 -15.94 0.93 8.42
C MET A 65 -15.36 -0.37 8.99
N ARG A 66 -16.21 -1.35 9.35
CA ARG A 66 -15.75 -2.67 9.81
C ARG A 66 -15.03 -3.45 8.71
N ARG A 67 -15.57 -3.42 7.48
CA ARG A 67 -14.93 -4.05 6.31
C ARG A 67 -13.56 -3.42 6.04
N LEU A 68 -13.48 -2.09 6.05
CA LEU A 68 -12.22 -1.37 5.84
C LEU A 68 -11.22 -1.70 6.94
N LEU A 69 -11.64 -1.74 8.20
CA LEU A 69 -10.78 -2.11 9.31
C LEU A 69 -10.24 -3.54 9.19
N LEU A 70 -11.08 -4.51 8.77
CA LEU A 70 -10.63 -5.88 8.53
C LEU A 70 -9.59 -5.95 7.40
N VAL A 71 -9.84 -5.27 6.28
CA VAL A 71 -8.87 -5.18 5.17
C VAL A 71 -7.57 -4.52 5.64
N TRP A 72 -7.68 -3.46 6.43
CA TRP A 72 -6.53 -2.75 7.01
C TRP A 72 -5.68 -3.66 7.90
N TRP A 73 -6.31 -4.48 8.74
CA TRP A 73 -5.60 -5.47 9.54
C TRP A 73 -4.83 -6.48 8.67
N ILE A 74 -5.46 -7.01 7.62
CA ILE A 74 -4.79 -7.92 6.68
C ILE A 74 -3.58 -7.22 6.04
N VAL A 75 -3.74 -5.97 5.60
CA VAL A 75 -2.65 -5.16 5.04
C VAL A 75 -1.51 -4.99 6.05
N LEU A 76 -1.81 -4.63 7.31
CA LEU A 76 -0.79 -4.47 8.36
C LEU A 76 -0.02 -5.76 8.62
N PHE A 77 -0.70 -6.90 8.72
CA PHE A 77 -0.02 -8.19 8.88
C PHE A 77 0.84 -8.54 7.67
N LEU A 78 0.37 -8.26 6.46
CA LEU A 78 1.18 -8.43 5.24
C LEU A 78 2.40 -7.50 5.23
N GLY A 79 2.24 -6.25 5.70
CA GLY A 79 3.33 -5.29 5.87
C GLY A 79 4.37 -5.79 6.87
N MET A 80 3.93 -6.28 8.02
CA MET A 80 4.79 -6.92 9.02
C MET A 80 5.54 -8.12 8.43
N ALA A 81 4.86 -8.97 7.65
CA ALA A 81 5.47 -10.13 7.01
C ALA A 81 6.50 -9.72 5.95
N THR A 82 6.21 -8.71 5.13
CA THR A 82 7.18 -8.18 4.15
C THR A 82 8.39 -7.57 4.85
N TYR A 83 8.19 -6.80 5.92
CA TYR A 83 9.27 -6.19 6.71
C TYR A 83 10.15 -7.25 7.38
N ALA A 84 9.55 -8.19 8.11
CA ALA A 84 10.28 -9.28 8.75
C ALA A 84 11.06 -10.07 7.71
N ARG A 85 10.47 -10.39 6.55
CA ARG A 85 11.19 -11.13 5.52
C ARG A 85 12.34 -10.32 4.94
N TRP A 86 12.16 -9.03 4.67
CA TRP A 86 13.21 -8.20 4.06
C TRP A 86 14.36 -7.93 5.02
N TYR A 87 14.09 -7.71 6.31
CA TYR A 87 15.12 -7.32 7.27
C TYR A 87 15.68 -8.48 8.09
N VAL A 88 14.88 -9.49 8.44
CA VAL A 88 15.36 -10.67 9.18
C VAL A 88 16.09 -11.65 8.27
N THR A 89 15.70 -11.74 6.98
CA THR A 89 16.41 -12.61 6.01
C THR A 89 17.67 -11.95 5.43
N LEU A 90 17.92 -10.66 5.69
CA LEU A 90 19.16 -9.97 5.26
C LEU A 90 20.33 -10.13 6.25
N ARG A 91 20.20 -10.99 7.26
CA ARG A 91 21.28 -11.41 8.18
C ARG A 91 21.86 -12.74 7.74
#